data_AF-A0A068YCP8-F1
#
_entry.id   AF-A0A068YCP8-F1
#
_cell.length_a   1.000
_cell.length_b   1.000
_cell.length_c   1.000
_cell.angle_alpha   90.00
_cell.angle_beta   90.00
_cell.angle_gamma   90.00
#
_symmetry.space_group_name_H-M   'P 1'
#
loop_
_entity.id
_entity.type
_entity.pdbx_description
1 polymer ?
#
loop_
_entity_poly.entity_id
_entity_poly.type
_entity_poly.pdbx_seq_one_letter_code
_entity_poly.pdbx_strand_id
1 'polypeptide(L)'
;MDIPTISAGRFFKAEIEGRLSKANPILDLEDWPIHTMCRTYDLQTTITDSGGSATAYLGGTKTGTGIIGLTGAVRPKSCRRYEPEERVESVLEAAMEAGMATGIVTTSRVTHASPAGAFAHTASRNWESDRKALSDLQAFEEAIRVGTQMVNLKETLVIVTADHSHSMLLGGQPNRKRSLLELNTELDRHVLDGKGMLPLMYTSGPAGAVNTTRLNLSALSNATLHDTNFQQPTFIPLPWATHGGEDVGFYATGVFSYLFHSTADNTFIGQSIKFALCLRPDSCFFSSAEQRIKAPLLVSNAAALL
;
A
#
# COMPACT_ATOMS: atom_id res chain seq x y z
N MET A 1 2.88 -0.50 1.28
CA MET A 1 3.85 0.59 1.61
C MET A 1 3.90 0.71 3.12
N ASP A 2 4.91 0.10 3.74
CA ASP A 2 5.03 0.02 5.19
C ASP A 2 5.76 1.22 5.83
N ILE A 3 5.78 1.30 7.16
CA ILE A 3 6.49 2.38 7.87
C ILE A 3 8.00 2.39 7.54
N PRO A 4 8.70 1.25 7.46
CA PRO A 4 10.07 1.21 6.95
C PRO A 4 10.22 1.81 5.54
N THR A 5 9.27 1.56 4.63
CA THR A 5 9.24 2.10 3.25
C THR A 5 9.08 3.60 3.27
N ILE A 6 8.17 4.14 4.09
CA ILE A 6 8.01 5.59 4.25
C ILE A 6 9.30 6.20 4.79
N SER A 7 9.90 5.59 5.81
CA SER A 7 11.16 6.06 6.39
C SER A 7 12.31 6.05 5.39
N ALA A 8 12.49 4.94 4.66
CA ALA A 8 13.51 4.83 3.62
C ALA A 8 13.25 5.82 2.47
N GLY A 9 11.98 5.96 2.06
CA GLY A 9 11.53 6.87 1.01
C GLY A 9 11.89 8.32 1.27
N ARG A 10 11.83 8.80 2.53
CA ARG A 10 12.28 10.16 2.91
C ARG A 10 13.74 10.40 2.51
N PHE A 11 14.61 9.46 2.86
CA PHE A 11 16.05 9.58 2.59
C PHE A 11 16.36 9.35 1.12
N PHE A 12 15.65 8.45 0.47
CA PHE A 12 15.78 8.23 -0.98
C PHE A 12 15.35 9.47 -1.79
N LYS A 13 14.21 10.09 -1.47
CA LYS A 13 13.79 11.38 -2.04
C LYS A 13 14.87 12.45 -1.81
N ALA A 14 15.40 12.53 -0.60
CA ALA A 14 16.45 13.48 -0.25
C ALA A 14 17.77 13.23 -1.02
N GLU A 15 18.10 11.99 -1.33
CA GLU A 15 19.23 11.62 -2.17
C GLU A 15 19.04 12.09 -3.61
N ILE A 16 17.90 11.76 -4.22
CA ILE A 16 17.55 12.17 -5.60
C ILE A 16 17.57 13.71 -5.74
N GLU A 17 17.06 14.42 -4.75
CA GLU A 17 17.02 15.89 -4.73
C GLU A 17 18.37 16.53 -4.33
N GLY A 18 19.44 15.74 -4.15
CA GLY A 18 20.78 16.24 -3.82
C GLY A 18 20.88 16.88 -2.43
N ARG A 19 19.96 16.55 -1.52
CA ARG A 19 19.81 17.16 -0.19
C ARG A 19 19.99 16.20 0.98
N LEU A 20 20.61 15.04 0.77
CA LEU A 20 20.81 14.01 1.79
C LEU A 20 21.48 14.52 3.08
N SER A 21 22.34 15.54 2.96
CA SER A 21 23.02 16.17 4.10
C SER A 21 22.15 17.17 4.88
N LYS A 22 20.97 17.55 4.37
CA LYS A 22 20.07 18.52 5.01
C LYS A 22 19.35 17.89 6.22
N ALA A 23 18.79 18.75 7.06
CA ALA A 23 17.99 18.32 8.20
C ALA A 23 16.57 17.96 7.73
N ASN A 24 15.94 17.04 8.47
CA ASN A 24 14.51 16.71 8.36
C ASN A 24 14.00 16.41 6.93
N PRO A 25 14.46 15.33 6.27
CA PRO A 25 13.85 14.93 5.03
C PRO A 25 12.42 14.42 5.28
N ILE A 26 11.45 14.98 4.57
CA ILE A 26 10.02 14.70 4.70
C ILE A 26 9.41 14.38 3.32
N LEU A 27 8.39 13.51 3.30
CA LEU A 27 7.51 13.28 2.15
C LEU A 27 6.29 14.19 2.23
N ASP A 28 5.71 14.56 1.09
CA ASP A 28 4.63 15.56 1.04
C ASP A 28 3.35 15.12 1.79
N LEU A 29 3.13 13.80 1.89
CA LEU A 29 2.04 13.19 2.67
C LEU A 29 2.20 13.39 4.18
N GLU A 30 3.40 13.68 4.66
CA GLU A 30 3.72 13.84 6.08
C GLU A 30 3.52 15.28 6.58
N ASP A 31 3.20 16.21 5.68
CA ASP A 31 2.74 17.56 6.04
C ASP A 31 1.20 17.63 6.18
N TRP A 32 0.51 16.50 5.96
CA TRP A 32 -0.95 16.44 6.06
C TRP A 32 -1.44 16.53 7.51
N PRO A 33 -2.66 17.02 7.77
CA PRO A 33 -3.12 17.22 9.14
C PRO A 33 -3.34 15.92 9.94
N ILE A 34 -3.48 14.77 9.26
CA ILE A 34 -3.80 13.49 9.88
C ILE A 34 -2.74 12.45 9.55
N HIS A 35 -2.14 11.92 10.61
CA HIS A 35 -1.22 10.78 10.59
C HIS A 35 -1.64 9.81 11.68
N THR A 36 -1.99 8.59 11.31
CA THR A 36 -2.34 7.52 12.25
C THR A 36 -1.92 6.16 11.69
N MET A 37 -2.32 5.08 12.35
CA MET A 37 -2.05 3.70 11.94
C MET A 37 -3.33 2.98 11.50
N CYS A 38 -3.18 1.96 10.66
CA CYS A 38 -4.26 1.14 10.16
C CYS A 38 -3.98 -0.36 10.32
N ARG A 39 -4.89 -1.10 10.97
CA ARG A 39 -4.81 -2.55 11.17
C ARG A 39 -5.25 -3.29 9.91
N THR A 40 -4.43 -4.21 9.42
CA THR A 40 -4.56 -4.76 8.05
C THR A 40 -5.01 -6.22 7.94
N TYR A 41 -5.00 -7.01 9.02
CA TYR A 41 -5.35 -8.44 9.03
C TYR A 41 -6.65 -8.78 8.26
N ASP A 42 -6.77 -9.99 7.73
CA ASP A 42 -8.01 -10.48 7.10
C ASP A 42 -8.69 -11.57 7.95
N LEU A 43 -9.80 -12.15 7.47
CA LEU A 43 -10.55 -13.15 8.26
C LEU A 43 -9.85 -14.52 8.37
N GLN A 44 -8.80 -14.76 7.61
CA GLN A 44 -8.09 -16.04 7.54
C GLN A 44 -6.65 -15.96 8.05
N THR A 45 -6.00 -14.81 7.90
CA THR A 45 -4.58 -14.61 8.14
C THR A 45 -4.34 -13.29 8.88
N THR A 46 -3.32 -13.32 9.75
CA THR A 46 -2.82 -12.09 10.39
C THR A 46 -2.04 -11.20 9.42
N ILE A 47 -1.60 -11.75 8.29
CA ILE A 47 -0.91 -11.06 7.21
C ILE A 47 -1.79 -11.14 5.96
N THR A 48 -2.59 -10.10 5.74
CA THR A 48 -3.54 -10.04 4.63
C THR A 48 -2.84 -10.05 3.26
N ASP A 49 -3.61 -10.39 2.22
CA ASP A 49 -3.24 -10.11 0.85
C ASP A 49 -3.95 -8.86 0.31
N SER A 50 -3.52 -8.39 -0.86
CA SER A 50 -4.10 -7.22 -1.53
C SER A 50 -5.60 -7.35 -1.84
N GLY A 51 -6.13 -8.56 -2.06
CA GLY A 51 -7.56 -8.77 -2.34
C GLY A 51 -8.43 -8.59 -1.08
N GLY A 52 -8.06 -9.30 0.00
CA GLY A 52 -8.77 -9.21 1.27
C GLY A 52 -8.75 -7.80 1.86
N SER A 53 -7.59 -7.15 1.80
CA SER A 53 -7.43 -5.74 2.21
C SER A 53 -8.19 -4.76 1.33
N ALA A 54 -8.19 -4.91 -0.01
CA ALA A 54 -8.98 -4.06 -0.92
C ALA A 54 -10.47 -4.13 -0.62
N THR A 55 -10.99 -5.33 -0.39
CA THR A 55 -12.39 -5.51 0.04
C THR A 55 -12.67 -4.78 1.36
N ALA A 56 -11.70 -4.78 2.29
CA ALA A 56 -11.84 -4.06 3.55
C ALA A 56 -11.84 -2.53 3.36
N TYR A 57 -10.81 -1.95 2.73
CA TYR A 57 -10.70 -0.48 2.65
C TYR A 57 -11.61 0.17 1.60
N LEU A 58 -12.04 -0.56 0.57
CA LEU A 58 -13.01 -0.06 -0.44
C LEU A 58 -14.45 -0.45 -0.11
N GLY A 59 -14.67 -1.65 0.43
CA GLY A 59 -16.01 -2.16 0.72
C GLY A 59 -16.47 -1.93 2.15
N GLY A 60 -15.53 -1.70 3.07
CA GLY A 60 -15.82 -1.51 4.49
C GLY A 60 -16.12 -2.81 5.24
N THR A 61 -15.68 -3.97 4.74
CA THR A 61 -15.88 -5.29 5.37
C THR A 61 -14.69 -6.20 5.06
N LYS A 62 -14.21 -6.95 6.06
CA LYS A 62 -13.14 -7.95 5.84
C LYS A 62 -13.67 -9.19 5.15
N THR A 63 -12.80 -9.84 4.39
CA THR A 63 -13.07 -11.13 3.73
C THR A 63 -11.87 -12.07 3.89
N GLY A 64 -11.92 -13.23 3.25
CA GLY A 64 -10.80 -14.19 3.25
C GLY A 64 -9.68 -13.81 2.28
N THR A 65 -8.50 -14.40 2.49
CA THR A 65 -7.32 -14.17 1.66
C THR A 65 -7.58 -14.54 0.20
N GLY A 66 -7.22 -13.64 -0.70
CA GLY A 66 -7.35 -13.80 -2.15
C GLY A 66 -8.77 -13.59 -2.68
N ILE A 67 -9.74 -13.19 -1.83
CA ILE A 67 -11.10 -12.84 -2.23
C ILE A 67 -11.18 -11.33 -2.49
N ILE A 68 -11.95 -10.92 -3.50
CA ILE A 68 -12.19 -9.52 -3.84
C ILE A 68 -13.69 -9.26 -3.88
N GLY A 69 -14.17 -8.23 -3.16
CA GLY A 69 -15.54 -7.72 -3.27
C GLY A 69 -16.62 -8.70 -2.81
N LEU A 70 -16.28 -9.73 -2.03
CA LEU A 70 -17.24 -10.69 -1.49
C LEU A 70 -17.13 -10.74 0.03
N THR A 71 -18.23 -11.05 0.71
CA THR A 71 -18.25 -11.15 2.17
C THR A 71 -17.43 -12.34 2.66
N GLY A 72 -17.12 -12.37 3.97
CA GLY A 72 -16.44 -13.50 4.61
C GLY A 72 -17.20 -14.84 4.57
N ALA A 73 -18.45 -14.86 4.07
CA ALA A 73 -19.21 -16.09 3.87
C ALA A 73 -18.71 -16.92 2.67
N VAL A 74 -18.07 -16.27 1.69
CA VAL A 74 -17.58 -16.96 0.49
C VAL A 74 -16.23 -17.63 0.77
N ARG A 75 -16.09 -18.88 0.34
CA ARG A 75 -14.81 -19.60 0.44
C ARG A 75 -13.87 -19.22 -0.70
N PRO A 76 -12.55 -19.07 -0.45
CA PRO A 76 -11.59 -18.80 -1.50
C PRO A 76 -11.66 -19.84 -2.62
N LYS A 77 -11.48 -19.39 -3.87
CA LYS A 77 -11.50 -20.20 -5.10
C LYS A 77 -12.82 -20.92 -5.37
N SER A 78 -13.92 -20.58 -4.68
CA SER A 78 -15.25 -21.11 -4.96
C SER A 78 -15.87 -20.36 -6.15
N CYS A 79 -15.70 -20.90 -7.36
CA CYS A 79 -16.30 -20.35 -8.58
C CYS A 79 -17.78 -20.74 -8.66
N ARG A 80 -18.68 -19.78 -8.47
CA ARG A 80 -20.12 -19.93 -8.67
C ARG A 80 -20.78 -18.56 -8.84
N ARG A 81 -22.07 -18.55 -9.15
CA ARG A 81 -22.88 -17.34 -9.02
C ARG A 81 -22.96 -16.96 -7.54
N TYR A 82 -22.65 -15.70 -7.25
CA TYR A 82 -22.77 -15.12 -5.91
C TYR A 82 -24.09 -14.39 -5.78
N GLU A 83 -24.76 -14.60 -4.65
CA GLU A 83 -26.01 -13.93 -4.29
C GLU A 83 -25.73 -12.45 -3.95
N PRO A 84 -26.74 -11.56 -4.03
CA PRO A 84 -26.57 -10.14 -3.72
C PRO A 84 -25.97 -9.88 -2.33
N GLU A 85 -26.37 -10.64 -1.31
CA GLU A 85 -25.90 -10.49 0.07
C GLU A 85 -24.46 -10.97 0.28
N GLU A 86 -23.92 -11.73 -0.68
CA GLU A 86 -22.54 -12.18 -0.68
C GLU A 86 -21.59 -11.16 -1.32
N ARG A 87 -22.13 -10.16 -2.01
CA ARG A 87 -21.35 -9.09 -2.63
C ARG A 87 -21.17 -7.93 -1.66
N VAL A 88 -19.94 -7.45 -1.60
CA VAL A 88 -19.62 -6.24 -0.86
C VAL A 88 -19.58 -5.11 -1.87
N GLU A 89 -20.55 -4.20 -1.77
CA GLU A 89 -20.58 -2.97 -2.54
C GLU A 89 -19.37 -2.10 -2.14
N SER A 90 -18.59 -1.64 -3.11
CA SER A 90 -17.47 -0.73 -2.89
C SER A 90 -17.93 0.73 -2.69
N VAL A 91 -17.05 1.59 -2.22
CA VAL A 91 -17.27 3.05 -2.22
C VAL A 91 -17.56 3.58 -3.62
N LEU A 92 -16.87 3.04 -4.65
CA LEU A 92 -17.00 3.53 -6.02
C LEU A 92 -18.32 3.07 -6.66
N GLU A 93 -18.75 1.84 -6.37
CA GLU A 93 -20.07 1.35 -6.80
C GLU A 93 -21.18 2.20 -6.18
N ALA A 94 -21.13 2.39 -4.87
CA ALA A 94 -22.08 3.23 -4.14
C ALA A 94 -22.11 4.69 -4.66
N ALA A 95 -20.94 5.27 -4.97
CA ALA A 95 -20.83 6.62 -5.51
C ALA A 95 -21.42 6.73 -6.92
N MET A 96 -21.19 5.71 -7.76
CA MET A 96 -21.76 5.63 -9.10
C MET A 96 -23.29 5.51 -9.05
N GLU A 97 -23.84 4.71 -8.14
CA GLU A 97 -25.29 4.60 -7.92
C GLU A 97 -25.91 5.93 -7.45
N ALA A 98 -25.16 6.72 -6.67
CA ALA A 98 -25.54 8.06 -6.27
C ALA A 98 -25.36 9.12 -7.38
N GLY A 99 -24.98 8.73 -8.60
CA GLY A 99 -24.79 9.63 -9.74
C GLY A 99 -23.50 10.44 -9.70
N MET A 100 -22.52 10.05 -8.88
CA MET A 100 -21.23 10.72 -8.76
C MET A 100 -20.24 10.18 -9.80
N ALA A 101 -19.31 11.04 -10.24
CA ALA A 101 -18.20 10.61 -11.07
C ALA A 101 -17.20 9.78 -10.24
N THR A 102 -16.71 8.69 -10.81
CA THR A 102 -15.74 7.79 -10.16
C THR A 102 -14.56 7.51 -11.10
N GLY A 103 -13.42 7.14 -10.52
CA GLY A 103 -12.20 6.85 -11.29
C GLY A 103 -11.20 6.04 -10.47
N ILE A 104 -10.39 5.26 -11.18
CA ILE A 104 -9.32 4.44 -10.59
C ILE A 104 -8.01 4.84 -11.25
N VAL A 105 -6.99 5.11 -10.43
CA VAL A 105 -5.63 5.35 -10.90
C VAL A 105 -4.72 4.33 -10.20
N THR A 106 -3.98 3.56 -10.98
CA THR A 106 -3.08 2.51 -10.47
C THR A 106 -1.86 2.39 -11.39
N THR A 107 -0.77 1.89 -10.83
CA THR A 107 0.42 1.49 -11.60
C THR A 107 0.45 0.01 -11.94
N SER A 108 -0.34 -0.78 -11.23
CA SER A 108 -0.51 -2.20 -11.54
C SER A 108 -1.49 -2.37 -12.70
N ARG A 109 -1.70 -3.62 -13.15
CA ARG A 109 -2.82 -3.93 -14.04
C ARG A 109 -4.12 -3.43 -13.41
N VAL A 110 -5.01 -2.84 -14.19
CA VAL A 110 -6.34 -2.42 -13.69
C VAL A 110 -7.15 -3.59 -13.11
N THR A 111 -6.83 -4.82 -13.51
CA THR A 111 -7.39 -6.08 -13.00
C THR A 111 -6.69 -6.62 -11.76
N HIS A 112 -5.58 -6.01 -11.33
CA HIS A 112 -4.90 -6.41 -10.11
C HIS A 112 -5.82 -6.25 -8.89
N ALA A 113 -5.52 -6.94 -7.80
CA ALA A 113 -6.44 -7.07 -6.67
C ALA A 113 -6.90 -5.73 -6.07
N SER A 114 -5.99 -4.77 -5.93
CA SER A 114 -6.28 -3.46 -5.32
C SER A 114 -7.26 -2.61 -6.16
N PRO A 115 -7.02 -2.33 -7.46
CA PRO A 115 -8.01 -1.66 -8.29
C PRO A 115 -9.28 -2.49 -8.48
N ALA A 116 -9.17 -3.82 -8.59
CA ALA A 116 -10.33 -4.71 -8.74
C ALA A 116 -11.29 -4.66 -7.53
N GLY A 117 -10.81 -4.40 -6.31
CA GLY A 117 -11.69 -4.22 -5.15
C GLY A 117 -12.70 -3.08 -5.25
N ALA A 118 -12.55 -2.20 -6.25
CA ALA A 118 -13.50 -1.13 -6.51
C ALA A 118 -14.69 -1.56 -7.37
N PHE A 119 -14.62 -2.67 -8.10
CA PHE A 119 -15.63 -3.03 -9.11
C PHE A 119 -15.86 -4.54 -9.30
N ALA A 120 -15.00 -5.40 -8.76
CA ALA A 120 -15.02 -6.84 -9.02
C ALA A 120 -15.50 -7.61 -7.79
N HIS A 121 -16.24 -8.70 -8.04
CA HIS A 121 -16.66 -9.67 -7.04
C HIS A 121 -16.16 -11.06 -7.46
N THR A 122 -15.08 -11.54 -6.85
CA THR A 122 -14.45 -12.83 -7.20
C THR A 122 -13.87 -13.54 -5.99
N ALA A 123 -14.04 -14.87 -5.91
CA ALA A 123 -13.43 -15.70 -4.87
C ALA A 123 -11.92 -15.94 -5.12
N SER A 124 -11.34 -15.44 -6.22
CA SER A 124 -9.91 -15.48 -6.45
C SER A 124 -9.41 -14.26 -7.20
N ARG A 125 -8.48 -13.53 -6.59
CA ARG A 125 -7.73 -12.42 -7.21
C ARG A 125 -6.92 -12.81 -8.43
N ASN A 126 -6.64 -14.10 -8.62
CA ASN A 126 -5.87 -14.59 -9.77
C ASN A 126 -6.73 -14.77 -11.02
N TRP A 127 -8.06 -14.59 -10.94
CA TRP A 127 -8.97 -14.65 -12.07
C TRP A 127 -9.09 -13.29 -12.77
N GLU A 128 -7.95 -12.72 -13.16
CA GLU A 128 -7.89 -11.41 -13.83
C GLU A 128 -8.32 -11.48 -15.31
N SER A 129 -8.05 -12.61 -15.96
CA SER A 129 -8.40 -12.85 -17.37
C SER A 129 -8.37 -14.35 -17.63
N ASP A 130 -9.15 -14.77 -18.62
CA ASP A 130 -9.07 -16.06 -19.29
C ASP A 130 -7.71 -16.33 -19.98
N ARG A 131 -6.88 -15.29 -20.25
CA ARG A 131 -5.58 -15.40 -20.96
C ARG A 131 -4.39 -14.59 -20.39
N LYS A 132 -4.52 -14.00 -19.19
CA LYS A 132 -3.47 -13.30 -18.39
C LYS A 132 -2.85 -12.03 -19.02
N ALA A 133 -3.38 -10.87 -18.61
CA ALA A 133 -2.93 -9.56 -19.06
C ALA A 133 -1.51 -9.19 -18.57
N LEU A 134 -0.77 -8.57 -19.49
CA LEU A 134 0.64 -8.17 -19.40
C LEU A 134 0.81 -6.81 -18.70
N SER A 135 2.02 -6.66 -18.12
CA SER A 135 2.78 -5.50 -17.64
C SER A 135 2.12 -4.16 -17.35
N ASP A 136 2.53 -3.51 -16.26
CA ASP A 136 2.87 -2.07 -16.19
C ASP A 136 3.48 -1.72 -14.82
N LEU A 137 4.41 -0.75 -14.76
CA LEU A 137 4.79 0.00 -13.54
C LEU A 137 5.69 1.24 -13.84
N GLN A 138 5.12 2.45 -13.97
CA GLN A 138 5.87 3.73 -13.79
C GLN A 138 4.98 4.96 -13.50
N ALA A 139 3.91 4.84 -12.68
CA ALA A 139 2.88 5.91 -12.60
C ALA A 139 2.48 6.41 -11.19
N PHE A 140 3.09 5.95 -10.10
CA PHE A 140 2.52 6.16 -8.75
C PHE A 140 2.77 7.57 -8.21
N GLU A 141 3.99 8.08 -8.37
CA GLU A 141 4.38 9.40 -7.85
C GLU A 141 3.71 10.55 -8.64
N GLU A 142 3.62 10.40 -9.96
CA GLU A 142 2.92 11.37 -10.83
C GLU A 142 1.40 11.35 -10.60
N ALA A 143 0.80 10.19 -10.32
CA ALA A 143 -0.64 10.06 -10.06
C ALA A 143 -1.09 10.81 -8.80
N ILE A 144 -0.28 10.80 -7.73
CA ILE A 144 -0.61 11.55 -6.49
C ILE A 144 -0.50 13.05 -6.75
N ARG A 145 0.59 13.49 -7.39
CA ARG A 145 0.85 14.90 -7.68
C ARG A 145 -0.21 15.49 -8.61
N VAL A 146 -0.52 14.80 -9.70
CA VAL A 146 -1.55 15.23 -10.66
C VAL A 146 -2.94 15.12 -10.03
N GLY A 147 -3.26 14.01 -9.37
CA GLY A 147 -4.56 13.79 -8.75
C GLY A 147 -4.91 14.84 -7.69
N THR A 148 -3.94 15.24 -6.86
CA THR A 148 -4.15 16.29 -5.84
C THR A 148 -4.24 17.70 -6.45
N GLN A 149 -3.57 17.98 -7.57
CA GLN A 149 -3.69 19.26 -8.29
C GLN A 149 -4.99 19.40 -9.09
N MET A 150 -5.63 18.28 -9.43
CA MET A 150 -6.88 18.25 -10.20
C MET A 150 -8.15 18.41 -9.35
N VAL A 151 -8.04 18.39 -8.02
CA VAL A 151 -9.18 18.40 -7.10
C VAL A 151 -9.17 19.60 -6.17
N ASN A 152 -10.35 20.09 -5.80
CA ASN A 152 -10.49 21.15 -4.81
C ASN A 152 -10.58 20.55 -3.40
N LEU A 153 -9.53 20.70 -2.60
CA LEU A 153 -9.44 20.11 -1.25
C LEU A 153 -10.50 20.61 -0.26
N LYS A 154 -11.23 21.69 -0.58
CA LYS A 154 -12.40 22.15 0.22
C LYS A 154 -13.64 21.28 0.03
N GLU A 155 -13.65 20.39 -0.95
CA GLU A 155 -14.78 19.51 -1.28
C GLU A 155 -14.35 18.08 -1.62
N THR A 156 -13.06 17.76 -1.50
CA THR A 156 -12.48 16.45 -1.80
C THR A 156 -11.71 15.91 -0.59
N LEU A 157 -12.04 14.68 -0.19
CA LEU A 157 -11.28 13.90 0.78
C LEU A 157 -10.20 13.13 0.03
N VAL A 158 -8.93 13.35 0.38
CA VAL A 158 -7.81 12.59 -0.18
C VAL A 158 -7.23 11.69 0.91
N ILE A 159 -7.18 10.38 0.65
CA ILE A 159 -6.63 9.39 1.57
C ILE A 159 -5.49 8.67 0.86
N VAL A 160 -4.34 8.59 1.53
CA VAL A 160 -3.20 7.75 1.12
C VAL A 160 -2.99 6.71 2.21
N THR A 161 -3.08 5.44 1.84
CA THR A 161 -2.83 4.32 2.76
C THR A 161 -2.15 3.17 2.02
N ALA A 162 -1.73 2.15 2.75
CA ALA A 162 -1.32 0.87 2.19
C ALA A 162 -2.39 -0.19 2.39
N ASP A 163 -2.41 -1.18 1.50
CA ASP A 163 -3.22 -2.39 1.63
C ASP A 163 -2.64 -3.33 2.71
N HIS A 164 -1.32 -3.48 2.73
CA HIS A 164 -0.54 -4.20 3.74
C HIS A 164 0.93 -3.72 3.80
N SER A 165 1.67 -4.27 4.75
CA SER A 165 3.11 -4.07 4.88
C SER A 165 3.93 -5.06 4.00
N HIS A 166 5.25 -4.92 3.95
CA HIS A 166 6.20 -5.91 3.44
C HIS A 166 7.13 -6.41 4.57
N SER A 167 7.83 -7.50 4.32
CA SER A 167 8.89 -8.02 5.19
C SER A 167 10.18 -7.17 5.17
N MET A 168 10.09 -5.90 4.78
CA MET A 168 11.25 -5.02 4.66
C MET A 168 11.69 -4.48 6.02
N LEU A 169 13.00 -4.48 6.25
CA LEU A 169 13.64 -3.92 7.42
C LEU A 169 14.56 -2.78 7.01
N LEU A 170 14.51 -1.69 7.77
CA LEU A 170 15.50 -0.62 7.74
C LEU A 170 16.29 -0.67 9.05
N GLY A 171 17.57 -1.02 8.99
CA GLY A 171 18.38 -1.30 10.17
C GLY A 171 19.87 -0.98 10.03
N GLY A 172 20.62 -1.23 11.10
CA GLY A 172 22.08 -1.10 11.09
C GLY A 172 22.64 0.30 11.38
N GLN A 173 21.82 1.28 11.76
CA GLN A 173 22.30 2.64 12.10
C GLN A 173 23.15 3.28 10.97
N PRO A 174 22.67 3.29 9.71
CA PRO A 174 23.42 3.87 8.60
C PRO A 174 23.69 5.36 8.82
N ASN A 175 24.80 5.84 8.25
CA ASN A 175 25.13 7.26 8.27
C ASN A 175 24.08 8.05 7.48
N ARG A 176 23.44 9.05 8.12
CA ARG A 176 22.39 9.87 7.51
C ARG A 176 22.79 10.64 6.24
N LYS A 177 24.09 10.71 5.93
CA LYS A 177 24.65 11.42 4.77
C LYS A 177 25.01 10.48 3.62
N ARG A 178 24.70 9.18 3.72
CA ARG A 178 24.98 8.16 2.71
C ARG A 178 23.69 7.52 2.21
N SER A 179 23.73 7.00 0.98
CA SER A 179 22.62 6.30 0.38
C SER A 179 22.20 5.10 1.23
N LEU A 180 20.89 4.84 1.30
CA LEU A 180 20.36 3.64 1.93
C LEU A 180 20.52 2.38 1.06
N LEU A 181 20.90 2.55 -0.22
CA LEU A 181 21.17 1.46 -1.15
C LEU A 181 22.62 0.95 -1.05
N GLU A 182 23.51 1.72 -0.42
CA GLU A 182 24.93 1.41 -0.32
C GLU A 182 25.30 0.64 0.95
N LEU A 183 26.52 0.12 0.97
CA LEU A 183 27.07 -0.60 2.11
C LEU A 183 27.09 0.27 3.37
N ASN A 184 26.67 -0.31 4.48
CA ASN A 184 26.79 0.32 5.78
C ASN A 184 28.23 0.24 6.32
N THR A 185 29.04 1.23 5.97
CA THR A 185 30.45 1.32 6.36
C THR A 185 30.67 1.46 7.86
N GLU A 186 29.68 1.95 8.62
CA GLU A 186 29.81 2.14 10.07
C GLU A 186 29.82 0.79 10.82
N LEU A 187 29.04 -0.18 10.34
CA LEU A 187 28.95 -1.52 10.92
C LEU A 187 29.82 -2.57 10.22
N ASP A 188 30.35 -2.30 9.02
CA ASP A 188 31.07 -3.29 8.22
C ASP A 188 32.15 -4.06 9.00
N ARG A 189 32.97 -3.35 9.80
CA ARG A 189 34.02 -3.94 10.67
C ARG A 189 33.49 -4.82 11.81
N HIS A 190 32.20 -4.71 12.13
CA HIS A 190 31.51 -5.46 13.17
C HIS A 190 30.72 -6.64 12.61
N VAL A 191 30.63 -6.78 11.29
CA VAL A 191 29.96 -7.89 10.62
C VAL A 191 30.85 -9.14 10.71
N LEU A 192 30.39 -10.15 11.46
CA LEU A 192 31.20 -11.30 11.88
C LEU A 192 31.74 -12.16 10.73
N ASP A 193 31.03 -12.24 9.61
CA ASP A 193 31.48 -12.99 8.42
C ASP A 193 32.25 -12.12 7.41
N GLY A 194 32.48 -10.84 7.73
CA GLY A 194 33.24 -9.90 6.91
C GLY A 194 32.59 -9.58 5.55
N LYS A 195 31.30 -9.88 5.38
CA LYS A 195 30.58 -9.71 4.09
C LYS A 195 29.74 -8.45 4.01
N GLY A 196 29.88 -7.57 5.00
CA GLY A 196 29.16 -6.32 5.11
C GLY A 196 27.63 -6.45 5.21
N MET A 197 26.95 -5.32 5.26
CA MET A 197 25.50 -5.22 5.49
C MET A 197 24.94 -4.03 4.71
N LEU A 198 23.75 -4.19 4.13
CA LEU A 198 22.95 -3.07 3.60
C LEU A 198 21.97 -2.58 4.67
N PRO A 199 21.64 -1.27 4.70
CA PRO A 199 20.61 -0.74 5.57
C PRO A 199 19.22 -1.33 5.30
N LEU A 200 18.92 -1.59 4.03
CA LEU A 200 17.68 -2.20 3.55
C LEU A 200 17.86 -3.69 3.33
N MET A 201 17.00 -4.49 3.95
CA MET A 201 16.99 -5.96 3.84
C MET A 201 15.56 -6.48 3.93
N TYR A 202 15.33 -7.72 3.52
CA TYR A 202 14.04 -8.39 3.68
C TYR A 202 14.18 -9.63 4.56
N THR A 203 13.15 -9.96 5.33
CA THR A 203 13.17 -11.22 6.09
C THR A 203 12.97 -12.43 5.18
N SER A 204 12.23 -12.29 4.07
CA SER A 204 12.03 -13.34 3.09
C SER A 204 12.06 -12.82 1.65
N GLY A 205 12.42 -13.68 0.70
CA GLY A 205 12.39 -13.35 -0.73
C GLY A 205 13.52 -14.01 -1.55
N PRO A 206 13.65 -13.66 -2.83
CA PRO A 206 14.43 -14.43 -3.81
C PRO A 206 15.95 -14.37 -3.63
N ALA A 207 16.48 -13.32 -3.02
CA ALA A 207 17.93 -13.12 -2.84
C ALA A 207 18.55 -13.91 -1.67
N GLY A 208 17.83 -14.89 -1.13
CA GLY A 208 18.29 -15.70 -0.01
C GLY A 208 19.26 -16.79 -0.48
N ALA A 209 20.33 -17.03 0.26
CA ALA A 209 21.28 -18.08 -0.08
C ALA A 209 20.70 -19.48 0.17
N VAL A 210 20.85 -20.39 -0.79
CA VAL A 210 20.44 -21.80 -0.67
C VAL A 210 21.68 -22.68 -0.71
N ASN A 211 21.87 -23.51 0.33
CA ASN A 211 23.02 -24.43 0.47
C ASN A 211 24.40 -23.75 0.35
N THR A 212 24.47 -22.45 0.61
CA THR A 212 25.70 -21.65 0.56
C THR A 212 25.63 -20.51 1.58
N THR A 213 26.72 -19.79 1.73
CA THR A 213 26.78 -18.59 2.57
C THR A 213 26.26 -17.39 1.80
N ARG A 214 25.70 -16.39 2.50
CA ARG A 214 25.15 -15.18 1.90
C ARG A 214 26.16 -14.45 1.00
N LEU A 215 25.63 -13.65 0.06
CA LEU A 215 26.41 -12.79 -0.84
C LEU A 215 27.38 -11.90 -0.06
N ASN A 216 28.60 -11.76 -0.58
CA ASN A 216 29.58 -10.81 -0.04
C ASN A 216 29.30 -9.41 -0.60
N LEU A 217 28.63 -8.57 0.18
CA LEU A 217 28.23 -7.22 -0.23
C LEU A 217 29.42 -6.29 -0.33
N SER A 218 30.44 -6.47 0.52
CA SER A 218 31.66 -5.66 0.52
C SER A 218 32.52 -5.87 -0.74
N ALA A 219 32.24 -6.92 -1.52
CA ALA A 219 32.88 -7.17 -2.81
C ALA A 219 32.13 -6.55 -4.00
N LEU A 220 30.95 -5.98 -3.80
CA LEU A 220 30.14 -5.38 -4.85
C LEU A 220 30.47 -3.91 -5.07
N SER A 221 30.30 -3.44 -6.31
CA SER A 221 30.44 -2.02 -6.63
C SER A 221 29.16 -1.24 -6.29
N ASN A 222 29.28 0.07 -6.02
CA ASN A 222 28.10 0.91 -5.83
C ASN A 222 27.19 0.87 -7.08
N ALA A 223 27.75 0.83 -8.29
CA ALA A 223 26.95 0.71 -9.52
C ALA A 223 26.07 -0.55 -9.53
N THR A 224 26.56 -1.67 -8.98
CA THR A 224 25.77 -2.90 -8.83
C THR A 224 24.68 -2.75 -7.78
N LEU A 225 24.97 -2.10 -6.64
CA LEU A 225 24.00 -1.88 -5.56
C LEU A 225 22.87 -0.91 -5.96
N HIS A 226 23.17 0.02 -6.87
CA HIS A 226 22.20 0.97 -7.44
C HIS A 226 21.49 0.44 -8.70
N ASP A 227 21.79 -0.77 -9.17
CA ASP A 227 21.08 -1.37 -10.29
C ASP A 227 19.61 -1.61 -9.92
N THR A 228 18.69 -1.23 -10.79
CA THR A 228 17.24 -1.35 -10.54
C THR A 228 16.76 -2.79 -10.36
N ASN A 229 17.54 -3.76 -10.83
CA ASN A 229 17.26 -5.19 -10.69
C ASN A 229 18.02 -5.83 -9.52
N PHE A 230 18.82 -5.06 -8.79
CA PHE A 230 19.53 -5.57 -7.63
C PHE A 230 18.52 -5.95 -6.53
N GLN A 231 18.53 -7.21 -6.13
CA GLN A 231 17.68 -7.71 -5.07
C GLN A 231 18.39 -7.61 -3.73
N GLN A 232 17.79 -6.86 -2.79
CA GLN A 232 18.34 -6.70 -1.45
C GLN A 232 18.42 -8.06 -0.73
N PRO A 233 19.43 -8.24 0.14
CA PRO A 233 19.61 -9.49 0.88
C PRO A 233 18.35 -9.94 1.60
N THR A 234 18.05 -11.23 1.51
CA THR A 234 16.95 -11.84 2.26
C THR A 234 17.47 -12.92 3.21
N PHE A 235 16.78 -13.09 4.34
CA PHE A 235 17.15 -14.11 5.33
C PHE A 235 16.58 -15.49 4.97
N ILE A 236 15.31 -15.55 4.60
CA ILE A 236 14.61 -16.78 4.22
C ILE A 236 14.40 -16.81 2.69
N PRO A 237 15.05 -17.73 1.97
CA PRO A 237 14.90 -17.83 0.52
C PRO A 237 13.49 -18.29 0.15
N LEU A 238 12.78 -17.46 -0.62
CA LEU A 238 11.48 -17.76 -1.20
C LEU A 238 11.42 -17.21 -2.64
N PRO A 239 10.58 -17.74 -3.54
CA PRO A 239 10.44 -17.19 -4.89
C PRO A 239 9.96 -15.74 -4.93
N TRP A 240 9.31 -15.26 -3.87
CA TRP A 240 8.80 -13.90 -3.70
C TRP A 240 8.90 -13.49 -2.23
N ALA A 241 9.04 -12.18 -1.96
CA ALA A 241 9.00 -11.66 -0.60
C ALA A 241 7.59 -11.76 -0.02
N THR A 242 7.47 -12.09 1.27
CA THR A 242 6.18 -12.07 1.97
C THR A 242 5.76 -10.65 2.32
N HIS A 243 4.44 -10.44 2.44
CA HIS A 243 3.89 -9.25 3.08
C HIS A 243 4.27 -9.19 4.57
N GLY A 244 4.10 -8.00 5.15
CA GLY A 244 4.18 -7.73 6.59
C GLY A 244 2.79 -7.61 7.21
N GLY A 245 2.66 -8.03 8.48
CA GLY A 245 1.38 -8.05 9.22
C GLY A 245 1.22 -6.93 10.24
N GLU A 246 2.19 -6.03 10.34
CA GLU A 246 2.08 -4.87 11.20
C GLU A 246 1.10 -3.83 10.63
N ASP A 247 0.68 -2.94 11.52
CA ASP A 247 -0.13 -1.79 11.11
C ASP A 247 0.64 -0.91 10.13
N VAL A 248 -0.08 -0.34 9.17
CA VAL A 248 0.48 0.55 8.15
C VAL A 248 0.15 2.01 8.47
N GLY A 249 0.95 2.93 7.95
CA GLY A 249 0.67 4.36 8.08
C GLY A 249 -0.58 4.76 7.29
N PHE A 250 -1.39 5.63 7.89
CA PHE A 250 -2.58 6.22 7.30
C PHE A 250 -2.45 7.74 7.32
N TYR A 251 -2.66 8.36 6.15
CA TYR A 251 -2.48 9.78 5.93
C TYR A 251 -3.74 10.35 5.27
N ALA A 252 -4.30 11.41 5.84
CA ALA A 252 -5.46 12.07 5.27
C ALA A 252 -5.39 13.60 5.34
N THR A 253 -5.98 14.23 4.33
CA THR A 253 -6.17 15.68 4.26
C THR A 253 -7.52 16.01 3.62
N GLY A 254 -7.94 17.27 3.70
CA GLY A 254 -9.23 17.73 3.20
C GLY A 254 -10.39 17.53 4.20
N VAL A 255 -11.62 17.68 3.69
CA VAL A 255 -12.86 17.60 4.48
C VAL A 255 -13.04 16.20 5.06
N PHE A 256 -13.52 16.11 6.30
CA PHE A 256 -13.69 14.86 7.06
C PHE A 256 -12.40 14.08 7.36
N SER A 257 -11.21 14.58 7.02
CA SER A 257 -9.94 13.92 7.35
C SER A 257 -9.81 13.66 8.87
N TYR A 258 -10.36 14.57 9.69
CA TYR A 258 -10.41 14.45 11.16
C TYR A 258 -11.15 13.20 11.67
N LEU A 259 -11.95 12.51 10.86
CA LEU A 259 -12.55 11.22 11.24
C LEU A 259 -11.48 10.14 11.51
N PHE A 260 -10.30 10.29 10.92
CA PHE A 260 -9.21 9.32 10.99
C PHE A 260 -8.14 9.69 12.02
N HIS A 261 -8.53 10.30 13.14
CA HIS A 261 -7.59 10.80 14.16
C HIS A 261 -6.98 9.71 15.08
N SER A 262 -7.39 8.45 14.94
CA SER A 262 -6.94 7.35 15.81
C SER A 262 -6.69 6.07 15.02
N THR A 263 -5.98 5.11 15.63
CA THR A 263 -5.66 3.85 14.96
C THR A 263 -6.93 3.05 14.67
N ALA A 264 -7.21 2.83 13.39
CA ALA A 264 -8.45 2.22 12.94
C ALA A 264 -8.21 0.87 12.25
N ASP A 265 -9.27 0.07 12.15
CA ASP A 265 -9.28 -1.09 11.26
C ASP A 265 -9.40 -0.64 9.80
N ASN A 266 -8.79 -1.34 8.84
CA ASN A 266 -8.88 -0.97 7.43
C ASN A 266 -10.32 -0.91 6.88
N THR A 267 -11.28 -1.60 7.50
CA THR A 267 -12.71 -1.47 7.18
C THR A 267 -13.30 -0.09 7.48
N PHE A 268 -12.73 0.64 8.44
CA PHE A 268 -13.20 1.97 8.82
C PHE A 268 -13.04 2.97 7.67
N ILE A 269 -12.09 2.75 6.77
CA ILE A 269 -11.82 3.60 5.60
C ILE A 269 -13.05 3.62 4.68
N GLY A 270 -13.47 2.46 4.18
CA GLY A 270 -14.61 2.36 3.28
C GLY A 270 -15.90 2.85 3.92
N GLN A 271 -16.14 2.49 5.19
CA GLN A 271 -17.33 2.95 5.93
C GLN A 271 -17.35 4.47 6.10
N SER A 272 -16.22 5.09 6.47
CA SER A 272 -16.12 6.53 6.68
C SER A 272 -16.25 7.33 5.39
N ILE A 273 -15.71 6.81 4.27
CA ILE A 273 -15.89 7.46 2.97
C ILE A 273 -17.36 7.40 2.55
N LYS A 274 -18.03 6.25 2.69
CA LYS A 274 -19.49 6.13 2.42
C LYS A 274 -20.31 7.09 3.28
N PHE A 275 -19.94 7.25 4.56
CA PHE A 275 -20.54 8.22 5.46
C PHE A 275 -20.32 9.66 4.99
N ALA A 276 -19.07 10.05 4.70
CA ALA A 276 -18.72 11.40 4.26
C ALA A 276 -19.38 11.81 2.93
N LEU A 277 -19.65 10.84 2.05
CA LEU A 277 -20.34 11.03 0.77
C LEU A 277 -21.86 10.92 0.86
N CYS A 278 -22.43 10.59 2.03
CA CYS A 278 -23.87 10.32 2.17
C CYS A 278 -24.39 9.19 1.26
N LEU A 279 -23.61 8.15 1.00
CA LEU A 279 -23.99 7.07 0.10
C LEU A 279 -24.97 6.06 0.72
N ARG A 280 -25.29 6.22 2.01
CA ARG A 280 -26.33 5.45 2.70
C ARG A 280 -27.47 6.38 3.11
N PRO A 281 -28.63 6.30 2.44
CA PRO A 281 -29.77 7.22 2.62
C PRO A 281 -30.20 7.37 4.09
N ASP A 282 -30.16 6.28 4.85
CA ASP A 282 -30.67 6.22 6.23
C ASP A 282 -29.68 6.79 7.28
N SER A 283 -28.50 7.24 6.85
CA SER A 283 -27.40 7.66 7.76
C SER A 283 -26.76 9.00 7.41
N CYS A 284 -27.29 9.72 6.41
CA CYS A 284 -26.82 11.06 6.05
C CYS A 284 -27.47 12.12 6.95
N PHE A 285 -26.75 12.57 7.97
CA PHE A 285 -27.20 13.64 8.90
C PHE A 285 -26.92 15.06 8.38
N PHE A 286 -26.37 15.20 7.17
CA PHE A 286 -25.98 16.50 6.62
C PHE A 286 -27.18 17.19 5.96
N SER A 287 -27.56 18.34 6.51
CA SER A 287 -28.75 19.10 6.14
C SER A 287 -28.62 19.88 4.82
N SER A 288 -27.40 20.00 4.27
CA SER A 288 -27.13 20.66 2.99
C SER A 288 -26.07 19.94 2.16
N ALA A 289 -26.12 20.12 0.84
CA ALA A 289 -25.16 19.53 -0.10
C ALA A 289 -23.73 20.08 0.08
N GLU A 290 -23.57 21.28 0.64
CA GLU A 290 -22.27 21.92 0.93
C GLU A 290 -21.51 21.25 2.08
N GLN A 291 -22.20 20.46 2.91
CA GLN A 291 -21.59 19.69 3.99
C GLN A 291 -21.10 18.31 3.53
N ARG A 292 -21.31 17.95 2.25
CA ARG A 292 -20.91 16.66 1.66
C ARG A 292 -19.64 16.83 0.83
N ILE A 293 -18.79 15.81 0.80
CA ILE A 293 -17.70 15.78 -0.20
C ILE A 293 -18.27 15.46 -1.58
N LYS A 294 -17.71 16.08 -2.63
CA LYS A 294 -18.16 15.90 -4.02
C LYS A 294 -17.47 14.76 -4.76
N ALA A 295 -16.32 14.31 -4.26
CA ALA A 295 -15.62 13.11 -4.70
C ALA A 295 -14.57 12.69 -3.66
N PRO A 296 -14.35 11.38 -3.40
CA PRO A 296 -13.16 10.91 -2.71
C PRO A 296 -12.02 10.64 -3.71
N LEU A 297 -10.77 10.89 -3.30
CA LEU A 297 -9.58 10.37 -3.97
C LEU A 297 -8.86 9.43 -3.00
N LEU A 298 -9.00 8.12 -3.22
CA LEU A 298 -8.26 7.12 -2.47
C LEU A 298 -7.06 6.65 -3.29
N VAL A 299 -5.88 6.79 -2.70
CA VAL A 299 -4.64 6.27 -3.26
C VAL A 299 -4.15 5.14 -2.35
N SER A 300 -4.21 3.91 -2.86
CA SER A 300 -3.54 2.77 -2.23
C SER A 300 -2.41 2.30 -3.14
N ASN A 301 -1.22 2.08 -2.57
CA ASN A 301 -0.13 1.48 -3.32
C ASN A 301 -0.35 -0.04 -3.38
N ALA A 302 -0.72 -0.55 -4.55
CA ALA A 302 -0.67 -1.96 -4.85
C ALA A 302 0.78 -2.30 -5.23
N ALA A 303 1.58 -2.80 -4.27
CA ALA A 303 2.91 -3.27 -4.62
C ALA A 303 2.77 -4.45 -5.58
N ALA A 304 3.10 -4.23 -6.85
CA ALA A 304 3.36 -5.30 -7.79
C ALA A 304 4.66 -5.98 -7.32
N LEU A 305 4.53 -7.13 -6.66
CA LEU A 305 5.65 -8.02 -6.41
C LEU A 305 6.21 -8.47 -7.78
N LEU A 306 7.48 -8.11 -8.04
CA LEU A 306 8.35 -8.87 -8.92
C LEU A 306 9.05 -9.95 -8.09
#